data_AF-A0A067NZZ8-F1
#
_entry.id   AF-A0A067NZZ8-F1
#
_cell.length_a   1.000
_cell.length_b   1.000
_cell.length_c   1.000
_cell.angle_alpha   90.00
_cell.angle_beta   90.00
_cell.angle_gamma   90.00
#
_symmetry.space_group_name_H-M   'P 1'
#
loop_
_entity.id
_entity.type
_entity.pdbx_description
1 polymer ?
#
loop_
_entity_poly.entity_id
_entity_poly.type
_entity_poly.pdbx_seq_one_letter_code
_entity_poly.pdbx_strand_id
1 'polypeptide(L)'
;MASQTQIGDSASGSFFADILKPGSSLHPTFLLILDLAFTALLFVFAGLAFITNGNFHVFALIAIELGLWASVKWFVHELKRLGPLPDTTEASQTGESKKDL
;
A
#
# COMPACT_ATOMS: atom_id res chain seq x y z
N MET A 1 -7.21 -42.34 -21.00
CA MET A 1 -7.25 -40.88 -21.24
C MET A 1 -7.66 -40.21 -19.93
N ALA A 2 -6.70 -39.86 -19.09
CA ALA A 2 -6.94 -39.10 -17.86
C ALA A 2 -6.46 -37.66 -18.13
N SER A 3 -7.39 -36.75 -18.37
CA SER A 3 -7.09 -35.32 -18.46
C SER A 3 -6.91 -34.75 -17.07
N GLN A 4 -5.77 -34.10 -16.85
CA GLN A 4 -5.45 -33.33 -15.67
C GLN A 4 -6.54 -32.29 -15.36
N THR A 5 -6.91 -32.18 -14.09
CA THR A 5 -7.50 -30.96 -13.51
C THR A 5 -6.90 -30.79 -12.13
N GLN A 6 -5.80 -30.05 -12.06
CA GLN A 6 -5.25 -29.47 -10.83
C GLN A 6 -5.34 -27.95 -11.01
N ILE A 7 -6.48 -27.39 -10.58
CA ILE A 7 -6.72 -25.96 -10.44
C ILE A 7 -7.01 -25.77 -8.95
N GLY A 8 -6.13 -25.13 -8.18
CA GLY A 8 -6.53 -24.73 -6.82
C GLY A 8 -5.45 -24.35 -5.81
N ASP A 9 -4.43 -25.18 -5.56
CA ASP A 9 -3.71 -25.08 -4.27
C ASP A 9 -2.32 -24.42 -4.30
N SER A 10 -1.55 -24.57 -5.38
CA SER A 10 -0.12 -24.16 -5.35
C SER A 10 0.11 -22.64 -5.45
N ALA A 11 -0.78 -21.91 -6.12
CA ALA A 11 -0.63 -20.46 -6.29
C ALA A 11 -0.89 -19.73 -4.96
N SER A 12 -2.03 -20.02 -4.33
CA SER A 12 -2.49 -19.42 -3.07
C SER A 12 -1.42 -19.53 -1.97
N GLY A 13 -0.82 -20.71 -1.82
CA GLY A 13 0.21 -20.97 -0.81
C GLY A 13 1.49 -20.16 -1.01
N SER A 14 1.95 -19.99 -2.27
CA SER A 14 3.12 -19.17 -2.59
C SER A 14 2.86 -17.68 -2.41
N PHE A 15 1.70 -17.16 -2.83
CA PHE A 15 1.33 -15.75 -2.60
C PHE A 15 1.17 -15.44 -1.10
N PHE A 16 0.60 -16.35 -0.31
CA PHE A 16 0.49 -16.16 1.14
C PHE A 16 1.86 -16.26 1.83
N ALA A 17 2.71 -17.21 1.43
CA ALA A 17 4.06 -17.34 1.96
C ALA A 17 4.96 -16.15 1.57
N ASP A 18 4.79 -15.59 0.38
CA ASP A 18 5.47 -14.38 -0.04
C ASP A 18 4.89 -13.12 0.60
N ILE A 19 3.60 -13.04 0.95
CA ILE A 19 3.02 -11.96 1.76
C ILE A 19 3.53 -12.01 3.23
N LEU A 20 3.75 -13.21 3.77
CA LEU A 20 4.27 -13.42 5.14
C LEU A 20 5.78 -13.29 5.25
N LYS A 21 6.53 -13.24 4.13
CA LYS A 21 7.94 -12.89 4.16
C LYS A 21 8.12 -11.45 4.63
N PRO A 22 8.95 -11.20 5.65
CA PRO A 22 9.19 -9.85 6.15
C PRO A 22 9.77 -8.99 5.03
N GLY A 23 9.08 -7.89 4.67
CA GLY A 23 9.49 -6.95 3.60
C GLY A 23 8.65 -7.00 2.31
N SER A 24 7.73 -7.95 2.16
CA SER A 24 6.87 -8.07 0.96
C SER A 24 5.82 -6.97 0.80
N SER A 25 5.51 -6.26 1.90
CA SER A 25 4.63 -5.07 1.90
C SER A 25 5.18 -3.89 1.09
N LEU A 26 6.44 -3.95 0.65
CA LEU A 26 7.08 -2.93 -0.19
C LEU A 26 6.94 -3.22 -1.70
N HIS A 27 6.31 -4.35 -2.09
CA HIS A 27 6.12 -4.66 -3.50
C HIS A 27 4.94 -3.84 -4.08
N PRO A 28 5.10 -3.17 -5.24
CA PRO A 28 4.08 -2.29 -5.82
C PRO A 28 2.73 -2.99 -6.09
N THR A 29 2.74 -4.32 -6.23
CA THR A 29 1.54 -5.15 -6.37
C THR A 29 0.63 -5.10 -5.13
N PHE A 30 1.19 -5.08 -3.92
CA PHE A 30 0.39 -5.03 -2.68
C PHE A 30 -0.38 -3.72 -2.58
N LEU A 31 0.27 -2.61 -2.94
CA LEU A 31 -0.35 -1.29 -2.96
C LEU A 31 -1.48 -1.20 -3.98
N LEU A 32 -1.33 -1.86 -5.14
CA LEU A 32 -2.39 -1.94 -6.15
C LEU A 32 -3.59 -2.74 -5.62
N ILE A 33 -3.35 -3.90 -5.00
CA ILE A 33 -4.42 -4.73 -4.42
C ILE A 33 -5.17 -3.96 -3.33
N LEU A 34 -4.45 -3.21 -2.49
CA LEU A 34 -5.05 -2.41 -1.43
C LEU A 34 -5.88 -1.24 -1.99
N ASP A 35 -5.37 -0.54 -2.99
CA ASP A 35 -6.10 0.53 -3.71
C ASP A 35 -7.36 -0.01 -4.40
N LEU A 36 -7.27 -1.21 -4.99
CA LEU A 36 -8.40 -1.91 -5.58
C LEU A 36 -9.45 -2.29 -4.52
N ALA A 37 -9.02 -2.78 -3.36
CA ALA A 37 -9.90 -3.16 -2.26
C ALA A 37 -10.67 -1.95 -1.70
N PHE A 38 -9.99 -0.82 -1.49
CA PHE A 38 -10.61 0.43 -1.06
C PHE A 38 -11.57 1.00 -2.13
N THR A 39 -11.19 0.94 -3.41
CA THR A 39 -12.07 1.35 -4.51
C THR A 39 -13.34 0.49 -4.57
N ALA A 40 -13.20 -0.83 -4.41
CA ALA A 40 -14.33 -1.75 -4.37
C ALA A 40 -15.24 -1.46 -3.15
N LEU A 41 -14.65 -1.19 -1.98
CA LEU A 41 -15.40 -0.86 -0.77
C LEU A 41 -16.14 0.47 -0.91
N LEU A 42 -15.51 1.49 -1.50
CA LEU A 42 -16.16 2.76 -1.81
C LEU A 42 -17.34 2.58 -2.77
N PHE A 43 -17.20 1.69 -3.77
CA PHE A 43 -18.30 1.36 -4.69
C PHE A 43 -19.48 0.70 -3.95
N VAL A 44 -19.19 -0.19 -3.00
CA VAL A 44 -20.20 -0.80 -2.13
C VAL A 44 -20.88 0.27 -1.28
N PHE A 45 -20.13 1.16 -0.63
CA PHE A 45 -20.72 2.27 0.15
C PHE A 45 -21.52 3.25 -0.70
N ALA A 46 -21.10 3.53 -1.94
CA ALA A 46 -21.88 4.33 -2.88
C ALA A 46 -23.21 3.66 -3.24
N GLY A 47 -23.20 2.34 -3.48
CA GLY A 47 -24.41 1.55 -3.70
C GLY A 47 -25.34 1.55 -2.48
N LEU A 48 -24.80 1.34 -1.27
CA LEU A 48 -25.58 1.43 -0.04
C LEU A 48 -26.11 2.84 0.22
N ALA A 49 -25.33 3.89 -0.07
CA ALA A 49 -25.78 5.27 0.10
C ALA A 49 -27.02 5.56 -0.75
N PHE A 50 -27.09 5.02 -1.96
CA PHE A 50 -28.24 5.12 -2.85
C PHE A 50 -29.45 4.35 -2.31
N ILE A 51 -29.27 3.10 -1.85
CA ILE A 51 -30.36 2.25 -1.34
C ILE A 51 -30.92 2.78 -0.01
N THR A 52 -30.05 3.26 0.88
CA THR A 52 -30.41 3.68 2.25
C THR A 52 -30.91 5.13 2.33
N ASN A 53 -31.15 5.82 1.20
CA ASN A 53 -31.60 7.22 1.19
C ASN A 53 -30.67 8.19 1.97
N GLY A 54 -29.35 7.98 1.89
CA GLY A 54 -28.39 8.96 2.43
C GLY A 54 -28.40 9.14 3.94
N ASN A 55 -28.51 8.06 4.72
CA ASN A 55 -28.34 8.13 6.18
C ASN A 55 -26.92 8.66 6.53
N PHE A 56 -26.83 9.61 7.47
CA PHE A 56 -25.57 10.21 7.94
C PHE A 56 -24.50 9.17 8.31
N HIS A 57 -24.93 7.99 8.77
CA HIS A 57 -24.02 6.87 9.05
C HIS A 57 -23.19 6.45 7.82
N VAL A 58 -23.78 6.41 6.62
CA VAL A 58 -23.09 6.01 5.39
C VAL A 58 -22.06 7.07 4.96
N PHE A 59 -22.36 8.35 5.18
CA PHE A 59 -21.40 9.43 4.96
C PHE A 59 -20.18 9.32 5.90
N ALA A 60 -20.39 8.97 7.16
CA ALA A 60 -19.29 8.75 8.10
C ALA A 60 -18.39 7.58 7.66
N LEU A 61 -18.99 6.49 7.16
CA LEU A 61 -18.24 5.34 6.63
C LEU A 61 -17.39 5.73 5.39
N ILE A 62 -17.94 6.53 4.47
CA ILE A 62 -17.20 7.04 3.30
C ILE A 62 -16.04 7.96 3.74
N ALA A 63 -16.26 8.83 4.74
CA ALA A 63 -15.22 9.73 5.22
C ALA A 63 -14.05 8.98 5.87
N ILE A 64 -14.35 7.97 6.69
CA ILE A 64 -13.33 7.13 7.33
C ILE A 64 -12.57 6.31 6.28
N GLU A 65 -13.26 5.78 5.27
CA GLU A 65 -12.66 5.08 4.15
C GLU A 65 -11.65 5.97 3.38
N LEU A 66 -12.04 7.20 3.04
CA LEU A 66 -11.14 8.17 2.40
C LEU A 66 -9.94 8.54 3.29
N GLY A 67 -10.16 8.68 4.60
CA GLY A 67 -9.09 8.91 5.56
C GLY A 67 -8.09 7.75 5.63
N LEU A 68 -8.60 6.52 5.57
CA LEU A 68 -7.79 5.30 5.54
C LEU A 68 -6.98 5.20 4.23
N TRP A 69 -7.62 5.45 3.09
CA TRP A 69 -6.97 5.52 1.78
C TRP A 69 -5.86 6.57 1.75
N ALA A 70 -6.13 7.78 2.25
CA ALA A 70 -5.15 8.85 2.35
C ALA A 70 -3.96 8.48 3.27
N SER A 71 -4.22 7.85 4.42
CA SER A 71 -3.19 7.41 5.36
C SER A 71 -2.22 6.41 4.73
N VAL A 72 -2.74 5.45 3.96
CA VAL A 72 -1.91 4.49 3.23
C VAL A 72 -1.10 5.18 2.14
N LYS A 73 -1.73 6.05 1.33
CA LYS A 73 -1.04 6.78 0.27
C LYS A 73 0.08 7.66 0.82
N TRP A 74 -0.15 8.31 1.96
CA TRP A 74 0.84 9.08 2.70
C TRP A 74 1.95 8.17 3.24
N PHE A 75 1.61 7.04 3.87
CA PHE A 75 2.59 6.07 4.38
C PHE A 75 3.52 5.56 3.28
N VAL A 76 2.99 5.24 2.10
CA VAL A 76 3.79 4.83 0.93
C VAL A 76 4.68 5.96 0.44
N HIS A 77 4.15 7.17 0.38
CA HIS A 77 4.93 8.34 -0.03
C HIS A 77 6.09 8.56 0.94
N GLU A 78 5.85 8.41 2.24
CA GLU A 78 6.87 8.52 3.28
C GLU A 78 7.90 7.40 3.20
N LEU A 79 7.49 6.14 2.97
CA LEU A 79 8.41 5.03 2.73
C LEU A 79 9.31 5.25 1.51
N LYS A 80 8.79 5.86 0.43
CA LYS A 80 9.59 6.24 -0.74
C LYS A 80 10.58 7.35 -0.44
N ARG A 81 10.21 8.30 0.43
CA ARG A 81 11.12 9.36 0.91
C ARG A 81 12.24 8.79 1.80
N LEU A 82 11.94 7.72 2.54
CA LEU A 82 12.89 6.94 3.33
C LEU A 82 13.59 5.83 2.51
N GLY A 83 13.53 5.89 1.17
CA GLY A 83 14.18 4.92 0.28
C GLY A 83 15.66 4.69 0.65
N PRO A 84 16.23 3.53 0.26
CA PRO A 84 17.49 3.02 0.80
C PRO A 84 18.52 4.13 0.89
N LEU A 85 19.12 4.26 2.09
CA LEU A 85 20.21 5.19 2.39
C LEU A 85 21.00 5.45 1.10
N PRO A 86 21.20 6.71 0.68
CA PRO A 86 22.27 6.94 -0.26
C PRO A 86 23.51 6.35 0.41
N ASP A 87 24.11 5.36 -0.21
CA ASP A 87 25.53 5.04 -0.02
C ASP A 87 26.30 6.28 -0.47
N THR A 88 26.19 7.36 0.29
CA THR A 88 27.06 8.51 0.21
C THR A 88 28.34 8.09 0.90
N THR A 89 29.11 7.32 0.16
CA THR A 89 30.55 7.57 0.00
C THR A 89 30.74 9.01 -0.48
N GLU A 90 30.39 10.02 0.32
CA GLU A 90 30.76 11.43 0.14
C GLU A 90 30.84 12.12 1.52
N ALA A 91 31.59 11.51 2.44
CA ALA A 91 32.37 12.27 3.41
C ALA A 91 33.66 12.82 2.76
N SER A 92 33.55 13.34 1.52
CA SER A 92 34.61 14.06 0.84
C SER A 92 34.03 15.34 0.24
N GLN A 93 34.31 16.44 0.94
CA GLN A 93 34.32 17.82 0.44
C GLN A 93 32.92 18.38 0.10
N THR A 94 32.35 19.26 0.91
CA THR A 94 32.85 20.63 1.03
C THR A 94 32.20 21.31 2.23
N GLY A 95 33.03 21.65 3.21
CA GLY A 95 32.74 22.51 4.34
C GLY A 95 34.04 23.20 4.73
N GLU A 96 34.50 24.07 3.83
CA GLU A 96 35.56 25.03 4.09
C GLU A 96 35.17 25.87 5.32
N SER A 97 35.77 25.58 6.48
CA SER A 97 35.97 26.59 7.51
C SER A 97 37.45 26.87 7.61
N LYS A 98 37.83 27.89 6.85
CA LYS A 98 38.90 28.84 7.16
C LYS A 98 39.05 29.01 8.68
N LYS A 99 40.29 29.30 9.12
CA LYS A 99 40.68 29.79 10.46
C LYS A 99 40.62 28.65 11.51
N ASP A 100 41.67 28.26 12.23
CA ASP A 100 42.68 29.05 12.94
C ASP A 100 43.87 28.17 13.38
N LEU A 101 45.06 28.79 13.40
CA LEU A 101 46.29 28.48 14.16
C LEU A 101 47.12 27.22 13.84
#